data_AF-A0A1V5JD51-F1
#
_entry.id   AF-A0A1V5JD51-F1
#
_cell.length_a   1.000
_cell.length_b   1.000
_cell.length_c   1.000
_cell.angle_alpha   90.00
_cell.angle_beta   90.00
_cell.angle_gamma   90.00
#
_symmetry.space_group_name_H-M   'P 1'
#
loop_
_entity.id
_entity.type
_entity.pdbx_description
1 polymer ?
#
loop_
_entity_poly.entity_id
_entity_poly.type
_entity_poly.pdbx_seq_one_letter_code
_entity_poly.pdbx_strand_id
1 'polypeptide(L)'
;MDSDSIKNKKIFDLTEVLEETNGRNNNHEVIVIDGRGYEKNIKPKDLYDVVNEESNQSKLHLNEEMIRLVEEKTEKIALDLVPEITEKIVRKISVQIAEKIIREEIEKIKKLNNS
;
A
#
# COMPACT_ATOMS: atom_id res chain seq x y z
N MET A 1 4.04 -17.23 -74.94
CA MET A 1 4.32 -15.80 -74.73
C MET A 1 3.04 -15.08 -75.07
N ASP A 2 2.21 -14.78 -74.07
CA ASP A 2 1.11 -13.83 -74.18
C ASP A 2 0.97 -13.18 -72.80
N SER A 3 1.46 -11.94 -72.71
CA SER A 3 1.53 -11.14 -71.50
C SER A 3 0.18 -10.45 -71.27
N ASP A 4 -0.66 -11.04 -70.44
CA ASP A 4 -1.87 -10.38 -69.96
C ASP A 4 -1.51 -9.24 -68.99
N SER A 5 -1.37 -8.04 -69.59
CA SER A 5 -1.76 -6.73 -69.07
C SER A 5 -1.88 -6.63 -67.54
N ILE A 6 -0.80 -6.16 -66.92
CA ILE A 6 -0.79 -5.65 -65.54
C ILE A 6 -1.82 -4.51 -65.49
N LYS A 7 -3.02 -4.82 -64.98
CA LYS A 7 -4.06 -3.82 -64.74
C LYS A 7 -3.47 -2.72 -63.89
N ASN A 8 -3.37 -1.54 -64.50
CA ASN A 8 -2.97 -0.26 -63.90
C ASN A 8 -3.56 -0.11 -62.50
N LYS A 9 -2.77 -0.39 -61.45
CA LYS A 9 -3.08 0.03 -60.09
C LYS A 9 -2.87 1.53 -60.04
N LYS A 10 -3.96 2.29 -60.14
CA LYS A 10 -3.96 3.73 -59.98
C LYS A 10 -3.60 4.04 -58.52
N ILE A 11 -2.46 4.68 -58.29
CA ILE A 11 -2.04 5.18 -56.98
C ILE A 11 -2.82 6.48 -56.77
N PHE A 12 -3.58 6.57 -55.67
CA PHE A 12 -4.27 7.79 -55.26
C PHE A 12 -3.38 8.54 -54.27
N ASP A 13 -3.14 9.82 -54.52
CA ASP A 13 -2.47 10.70 -53.54
C ASP A 13 -3.45 11.02 -52.41
N LEU A 14 -2.97 10.92 -51.16
CA LEU A 14 -3.74 11.09 -49.92
C LEU A 14 -4.41 12.49 -49.77
N THR A 15 -4.16 13.41 -50.70
CA THR A 15 -4.78 14.75 -50.76
C THR A 15 -6.14 14.73 -51.49
N GLU A 16 -6.50 13.64 -52.16
CA GLU A 16 -7.85 13.45 -52.74
C GLU A 16 -8.87 12.96 -51.69
N VAL A 17 -8.47 12.91 -50.41
CA VAL A 17 -9.33 12.67 -49.25
C VAL A 17 -10.10 13.94 -48.92
N LEU A 18 -11.30 14.06 -49.49
CA LEU A 18 -12.46 14.77 -48.93
C LEU A 18 -12.17 16.14 -48.32
N GLU A 19 -11.94 17.15 -49.16
CA GLU A 19 -12.49 18.47 -48.85
C GLU A 19 -14.00 18.46 -49.15
N GLU A 20 -14.77 19.12 -48.27
CA GLU A 20 -16.23 19.33 -48.30
C GLU A 20 -17.10 18.12 -47.85
N THR A 21 -17.91 18.18 -46.81
CA THR A 21 -18.49 19.29 -46.04
C THR A 21 -18.92 18.73 -44.68
N ASN A 22 -18.45 19.31 -43.58
CA ASN A 22 -19.30 19.61 -42.42
C ASN A 22 -18.46 20.27 -41.34
N GLY A 23 -18.72 21.57 -41.14
CA GLY A 23 -18.18 22.32 -40.02
C GLY A 23 -18.59 21.66 -38.70
N ARG A 24 -17.60 21.12 -37.99
CA ARG A 24 -17.52 21.08 -36.54
C ARG A 24 -16.16 20.53 -36.13
N ASN A 25 -15.21 21.46 -36.00
CA ASN A 25 -14.17 21.48 -34.95
C ASN A 25 -14.08 20.20 -34.09
N ASN A 26 -13.40 19.17 -34.57
CA ASN A 26 -12.99 18.00 -33.79
C ASN A 26 -11.86 17.29 -34.53
N ASN A 27 -10.62 17.71 -34.26
CA ASN A 27 -9.37 17.19 -34.85
C ASN A 27 -9.03 15.77 -34.34
N HIS A 28 -9.93 14.80 -34.50
CA HIS A 28 -9.61 13.40 -34.23
C HIS A 28 -9.01 12.80 -35.50
N GLU A 29 -7.69 12.88 -35.62
CA GLU A 29 -6.94 12.24 -36.69
C GLU A 29 -7.06 10.71 -36.51
N VAL A 30 -7.78 10.04 -37.40
CA VAL A 30 -7.98 8.58 -37.37
C VAL A 30 -7.03 7.94 -38.36
N ILE A 31 -6.21 6.99 -37.89
CA ILE A 31 -5.33 6.20 -38.74
C ILE A 31 -6.03 4.88 -39.07
N VAL A 32 -6.13 4.53 -40.35
CA VAL A 32 -6.76 3.27 -40.78
C VAL A 32 -5.68 2.23 -41.07
N ILE A 33 -5.74 1.11 -40.36
CA ILE A 33 -4.85 -0.05 -40.55
C ILE A 33 -5.75 -1.28 -40.72
N ASP A 34 -5.57 -2.02 -41.82
CA ASP A 34 -6.31 -3.27 -42.10
C ASP A 34 -7.85 -3.11 -41.98
N GLY A 35 -8.39 -2.04 -42.56
CA GLY A 35 -9.83 -1.75 -42.56
C GLY A 35 -10.42 -1.36 -41.20
N ARG A 36 -9.58 -1.17 -40.16
CA ARG A 36 -10.00 -0.73 -38.82
C ARG A 36 -9.47 0.67 -38.55
N GLY A 37 -10.34 1.56 -38.07
CA GLY A 37 -9.97 2.92 -37.68
C GLY A 37 -9.45 2.97 -36.25
N TYR A 38 -8.28 3.56 -36.05
CA TYR A 38 -7.65 3.78 -34.77
C TYR A 38 -7.54 5.28 -34.50
N GLU A 39 -8.01 5.70 -33.34
CA GLU A 39 -7.91 7.10 -32.92
C GLU A 39 -6.46 7.43 -32.52
N LYS A 40 -5.89 8.47 -33.12
CA LYS A 40 -4.55 8.96 -32.77
C LYS A 40 -4.63 9.70 -31.45
N ASN A 41 -4.38 9.00 -30.34
CA ASN A 41 -4.21 9.62 -29.03
C ASN A 41 -2.88 10.39 -28.97
N ILE A 42 -2.89 11.70 -29.26
CA ILE A 42 -1.69 12.55 -29.28
C ILE A 42 -1.22 12.97 -27.87
N LYS A 43 -1.87 12.50 -26.80
CA LYS A 43 -1.38 12.74 -25.43
C LYS A 43 -0.60 11.52 -24.96
N PRO A 44 0.74 11.52 -24.98
CA PRO A 44 1.49 10.61 -24.13
C PRO A 44 1.07 10.92 -22.69
N LYS A 45 0.51 9.94 -21.99
CA LYS A 45 0.35 10.04 -20.54
C LYS A 45 1.78 10.16 -20.00
N ASP A 46 2.10 11.28 -19.35
CA ASP A 46 3.45 11.51 -18.84
C ASP A 46 3.84 10.32 -17.95
N LEU A 47 4.90 9.61 -18.33
CA LEU A 47 5.35 8.38 -17.63
C LEU A 47 5.57 8.62 -16.13
N TYR A 48 5.81 9.88 -15.74
CA TYR A 48 5.92 10.34 -14.35
C TYR A 48 4.63 10.14 -13.53
N ASP A 49 3.44 10.29 -14.13
CA ASP A 49 2.19 10.18 -13.39
C ASP A 49 1.84 8.72 -13.06
N VAL A 50 2.17 7.79 -13.95
CA VAL A 50 1.92 6.35 -13.74
C VAL A 50 2.83 5.77 -12.65
N VAL A 51 4.11 6.16 -12.65
CA VAL A 51 5.09 5.67 -11.65
C VAL A 51 4.79 6.19 -10.24
N ASN A 52 4.24 7.40 -10.12
CA ASN A 52 3.93 8.00 -8.82
C ASN A 52 2.68 7.38 -8.15
N GLU A 53 1.64 7.04 -8.92
CA GLU A 53 0.43 6.41 -8.37
C GLU A 53 0.71 5.00 -7.82
N GLU A 54 1.45 4.17 -8.55
CA GLU A 54 1.83 2.82 -8.11
C GLU A 54 2.75 2.84 -6.89
N SER A 55 3.73 3.77 -6.85
CA SER A 55 4.62 3.96 -5.70
C SER A 55 3.86 4.33 -4.42
N ASN A 56 2.84 5.19 -4.53
CA ASN A 56 2.10 5.65 -3.36
C ASN A 56 1.15 4.58 -2.81
N GLN A 57 0.48 3.82 -3.68
CA GLN A 57 -0.36 2.68 -3.24
C GLN A 57 0.47 1.58 -2.59
N SER A 58 1.64 1.26 -3.16
CA SER A 58 2.58 0.27 -2.61
C SER A 58 3.08 0.68 -1.21
N LYS A 59 3.40 1.96 -1.01
CA LYS A 59 3.84 2.48 0.29
C LYS A 59 2.77 2.42 1.37
N LEU A 60 1.51 2.70 1.01
CA LEU A 60 0.39 2.62 1.96
C LEU A 60 0.16 1.18 2.42
N HIS A 61 0.15 0.22 1.48
CA HIS A 61 -0.01 -1.20 1.78
C HIS A 61 1.10 -1.73 2.68
N LEU A 62 2.37 -1.39 2.39
CA LEU A 62 3.51 -1.77 3.23
C LEU A 62 3.41 -1.19 4.65
N ASN A 63 2.89 0.03 4.79
CA ASN A 63 2.70 0.65 6.10
C ASN A 63 1.63 -0.09 6.93
N GLU A 64 0.51 -0.44 6.31
CA GLU A 64 -0.57 -1.18 6.98
C GLU A 64 -0.12 -2.59 7.40
N GLU A 65 0.61 -3.31 6.55
CA GLU A 65 1.17 -4.62 6.89
C GLU A 65 2.19 -4.54 8.03
N MET A 66 3.03 -3.51 8.03
CA MET A 66 4.00 -3.28 9.10
C MET A 66 3.33 -2.96 10.43
N ILE A 67 2.29 -2.12 10.42
CA ILE A 67 1.50 -1.81 11.62
C ILE A 67 0.85 -3.09 12.17
N ARG A 68 0.19 -3.87 11.31
CA ARG A 68 -0.46 -5.13 11.71
C ARG A 68 0.54 -6.13 12.28
N LEU A 69 1.73 -6.26 11.68
CA LEU A 69 2.78 -7.14 12.18
C LEU A 69 3.27 -6.69 13.56
N VAL A 70 3.46 -5.39 13.77
CA VAL A 70 3.88 -4.85 15.07
C VAL A 70 2.81 -5.09 16.13
N GLU A 71 1.53 -4.90 15.80
CA GLU A 71 0.41 -5.16 16.70
C GLU A 71 0.36 -6.64 17.12
N GLU A 72 0.43 -7.57 16.17
CA GLU A 72 0.43 -9.01 16.45
C GLU A 72 1.62 -9.41 17.35
N LYS A 73 2.81 -8.89 17.05
CA LYS A 73 4.01 -9.17 17.87
C LYS A 73 3.89 -8.57 19.27
N THR A 74 3.35 -7.36 19.37
CA THR A 74 3.17 -6.66 20.65
C THR A 74 2.15 -7.37 21.52
N GLU A 75 1.02 -7.79 20.95
CA GLU A 75 0.00 -8.57 21.64
C GLU A 75 0.60 -9.89 22.17
N LYS A 76 1.35 -10.60 21.34
CA LYS A 76 2.01 -11.84 21.76
C LYS A 76 3.01 -11.62 22.90
N ILE A 77 3.83 -10.57 22.82
CA ILE A 77 4.76 -10.22 23.90
C ILE A 77 3.99 -9.85 25.18
N ALA A 78 2.89 -9.11 25.06
CA ALA A 78 2.06 -8.74 26.19
C ALA A 78 1.44 -9.96 26.89
N LEU A 79 1.00 -10.97 26.13
CA LEU A 79 0.42 -12.19 26.68
C LEU A 79 1.46 -13.14 27.26
N ASP A 80 2.62 -13.29 26.62
CA ASP A 80 3.61 -14.28 27.02
C ASP A 80 4.57 -13.75 28.10
N LEU A 81 5.09 -12.53 27.93
CA LEU A 81 6.21 -12.02 28.71
C LEU A 81 5.78 -11.23 29.95
N VAL A 82 4.69 -10.46 29.83
CA VAL A 82 4.22 -9.60 30.93
C VAL A 82 3.80 -10.42 32.16
N PRO A 83 3.07 -11.55 32.05
CA PRO A 83 2.71 -12.35 33.22
C PRO A 83 3.94 -12.88 33.95
N GLU A 84 4.94 -13.39 33.23
CA GLU A 84 6.17 -13.93 33.83
C GLU A 84 6.96 -12.84 34.57
N ILE A 85 7.12 -11.66 33.96
CA ILE A 85 7.78 -10.52 34.59
C ILE A 85 7.00 -10.06 35.82
N THR A 86 5.68 -9.96 35.70
CA THR A 86 4.79 -9.53 36.78
C THR A 86 4.88 -10.50 37.96
N GLU A 87 4.83 -11.81 37.71
CA GLU A 87 4.95 -12.82 38.74
C GLU A 87 6.27 -12.70 39.50
N LYS A 88 7.39 -12.58 38.77
CA LYS A 88 8.73 -12.42 39.37
C LYS A 88 8.82 -11.17 40.26
N ILE A 89 8.27 -10.06 39.78
CA ILE A 89 8.26 -8.79 40.52
C ILE A 89 7.38 -8.93 41.77
N VAL A 90 6.14 -9.40 41.60
CA VAL A 90 5.17 -9.56 42.70
C VAL A 90 5.74 -10.49 43.77
N ARG A 91 6.34 -11.62 43.39
CA ARG A 91 6.94 -12.57 44.34
C ARG A 91 8.09 -11.94 45.13
N LYS A 92 8.94 -11.14 44.47
CA LYS A 92 10.05 -10.47 45.14
C LYS A 92 9.57 -9.38 46.09
N ILE A 93 8.60 -8.59 45.66
CA ILE A 93 8.04 -7.49 46.46
C ILE A 93 7.21 -8.02 47.62
N SER A 94 6.38 -9.04 47.41
CA SER A 94 5.50 -9.59 48.44
C SER A 94 6.27 -10.15 49.63
N VAL A 95 7.40 -10.83 49.39
CA VAL A 95 8.28 -11.31 50.46
C VAL A 95 8.85 -10.16 51.29
N GLN A 96 9.33 -9.10 50.64
CA GLN A 96 9.88 -7.94 51.36
C GLN A 96 8.80 -7.19 52.17
N ILE A 97 7.61 -7.03 51.60
CA ILE A 97 6.47 -6.42 52.29
C ILE A 97 6.06 -7.27 53.49
N ALA A 98 5.94 -8.58 53.30
CA ALA A 98 5.57 -9.51 54.37
C ALA A 98 6.58 -9.46 55.52
N GLU A 99 7.88 -9.49 55.22
CA GLU A 99 8.93 -9.39 56.24
C GLU A 99 8.84 -8.08 57.02
N LYS A 100 8.64 -6.95 56.33
CA LYS A 100 8.49 -5.64 56.96
C LYS A 100 7.28 -5.62 57.90
N ILE A 101 6.13 -6.09 57.43
CA ILE A 101 4.89 -6.13 58.23
C ILE A 101 5.10 -7.00 59.47
N ILE A 102 5.67 -8.20 59.31
CA ILE A 102 5.91 -9.12 60.43
C ILE A 102 6.81 -8.46 61.49
N ARG A 103 7.89 -7.79 61.08
CA ARG A 103 8.79 -7.08 62.01
C ARG A 103 8.06 -5.96 62.75
N GLU A 104 7.29 -5.14 62.04
CA GLU A 104 6.53 -4.04 62.63
C GLU A 104 5.48 -4.55 63.64
N GLU A 105 4.76 -5.62 63.31
CA GLU A 105 3.78 -6.21 64.22
C GLU A 105 4.44 -6.84 65.46
N ILE A 106 5.58 -7.52 65.31
CA ILE A 106 6.35 -8.01 66.46
C ILE A 106 6.79 -6.85 67.36
N GLU A 107 7.23 -5.73 66.79
CA GLU A 107 7.67 -4.57 67.56
C GLU A 107 6.51 -3.91 68.32
N LYS A 108 5.32 -3.81 67.70
CA LYS A 108 4.10 -3.34 68.37
C LYS A 108 3.72 -4.24 69.54
N ILE A 109 3.71 -5.56 69.34
CA ILE A 109 3.40 -6.53 70.40
C ILE A 109 4.42 -6.42 71.54
N LYS A 110 5.72 -6.28 71.25
CA LYS A 110 6.75 -6.08 72.28
C LYS A 110 6.54 -4.79 73.08
N LYS A 111 6.17 -3.70 72.42
CA LYS A 111 5.86 -2.42 73.08
C LYS A 111 4.63 -2.54 73.99
N LEU A 112 3.60 -3.26 73.56
CA LEU A 112 2.40 -3.50 74.36
C LEU A 112 2.66 -4.40 75.57
N ASN A 113 3.47 -5.46 75.44
CA ASN A 113 3.80 -6.36 76.55
C ASN A 113 4.75 -5.77 77.59
N ASN A 114 5.51 -4.73 77.23
CA ASN A 114 6.45 -4.05 78.12
C ASN A 114 5.89 -2.77 78.76
N SER A 115 4.60 -2.47 78.54
CA SER A 115 3.87 -1.34 79.13
C SER A 115 2.82 -1.81 80.13
#